data_AF-A0A815YD47-F1
#
_entry.id   AF-A0A815YD47-F1
#
_cell.length_a   1.000
_cell.length_b   1.000
_cell.length_c   1.000
_cell.angle_alpha   90.00
_cell.angle_beta   90.00
_cell.angle_gamma   90.00
#
_symmetry.space_group_name_H-M   'P 1'
#
loop_
_entity.id
_entity.type
_entity.pdbx_description
1 polymer ?
#
loop_
_entity_poly.entity_id
_entity_poly.type
_entity_poly.pdbx_seq_one_letter_code
_entity_poly.pdbx_strand_id
1 'polypeptide(L)'
;MRDQHDNIVQQIINSNNNVVLRGVVDASPLADLIGFHAVISLPNDLMHDFNEGVCRQLLMAMLKEASTKRILTYSEIESRLLSFEYSINDKSNKPPVIRKKHLKKGKIVGTASQQMLLFKLFPIIFYDIIDRL
;
A
#
# COMPACT_ATOMS: atom_id res chain seq x y z
N MET A 1 -4.99 -23.16 -7.94
CA MET A 1 -5.72 -21.90 -7.70
C MET A 1 -6.98 -21.79 -8.53
N ARG A 2 -6.93 -21.89 -9.87
CA ARG A 2 -8.15 -21.92 -10.73
C ARG A 2 -9.10 -23.06 -10.38
N ASP A 3 -8.62 -24.31 -10.41
CA ASP A 3 -9.49 -25.47 -10.14
C ASP A 3 -10.08 -25.44 -8.71
N GLN A 4 -9.35 -24.88 -7.76
CA GLN A 4 -9.84 -24.70 -6.39
C GLN A 4 -10.95 -23.63 -6.33
N HIS A 5 -10.77 -22.52 -7.03
CA HIS A 5 -11.80 -21.49 -7.17
C HIS A 5 -13.07 -22.07 -7.80
N ASP A 6 -12.94 -22.81 -8.91
CA ASP A 6 -14.08 -23.36 -9.64
C ASP A 6 -14.84 -24.40 -8.80
N ASN A 7 -14.12 -25.25 -8.06
CA ASN A 7 -14.74 -26.17 -7.10
C ASN A 7 -15.54 -25.44 -6.01
N ILE A 8 -15.02 -24.31 -5.50
CA ILE A 8 -15.72 -23.49 -4.49
C ILE A 8 -16.97 -22.85 -5.09
N VAL A 9 -16.88 -22.31 -6.30
CA VAL A 9 -18.04 -21.70 -7.00
C VAL A 9 -19.14 -22.75 -7.21
N GLN A 10 -18.78 -23.95 -7.64
CA GLN A 10 -19.74 -25.05 -7.82
C GLN A 10 -20.39 -25.49 -6.49
N GLN A 11 -19.62 -25.53 -5.39
CA GLN A 11 -20.18 -25.82 -4.07
C GLN A 11 -21.20 -24.76 -3.64
N ILE A 12 -20.96 -23.48 -3.94
CA ILE A 12 -21.88 -22.39 -3.63
C ILE A 12 -23.17 -22.51 -4.46
N ILE A 13 -23.05 -22.74 -5.77
CA ILE A 13 -24.21 -22.89 -6.67
C ILE A 13 -25.08 -24.09 -6.26
N ASN A 14 -24.47 -25.21 -5.89
CA ASN A 14 -25.20 -26.43 -5.53
C ASN A 14 -25.76 -26.40 -4.09
N SER A 15 -25.36 -25.43 -3.27
CA SER A 15 -25.87 -25.28 -1.91
C SER A 15 -27.21 -24.54 -1.93
N ASN A 16 -28.33 -25.26 -1.91
CA ASN A 16 -29.71 -24.72 -1.87
C ASN A 16 -30.06 -23.84 -0.64
N ASN A 17 -29.11 -23.55 0.23
CA ASN A 17 -29.33 -22.68 1.39
C ASN A 17 -29.00 -21.25 0.98
N ASN A 18 -30.02 -20.37 1.01
CA ASN A 18 -29.98 -18.90 0.94
C ASN A 18 -29.11 -18.23 2.05
N VAL A 19 -28.19 -18.98 2.66
CA VAL A 19 -27.18 -18.42 3.53
C VAL A 19 -26.07 -17.95 2.62
N VAL A 20 -25.80 -16.66 2.69
CA VAL A 20 -24.63 -15.96 2.15
C VAL A 20 -23.36 -16.72 2.56
N LEU A 21 -23.06 -17.82 1.88
CA LEU A 21 -21.90 -18.64 2.15
C LEU A 21 -20.74 -17.82 1.60
N ARG A 22 -20.00 -17.18 2.51
CA ARG A 22 -18.81 -16.35 2.20
C ARG A 22 -19.05 -14.96 1.60
N GLY A 23 -20.25 -14.39 1.72
CA GLY A 23 -20.47 -13.01 1.27
C GLY A 23 -20.77 -12.84 -0.22
N VAL A 24 -20.97 -13.93 -0.97
CA VAL A 24 -21.29 -13.88 -2.40
C VAL A 24 -22.78 -13.58 -2.58
N VAL A 25 -23.08 -12.53 -3.34
CA VAL A 25 -24.45 -12.03 -3.55
C VAL A 25 -24.99 -12.44 -4.92
N ASP A 26 -24.16 -12.38 -5.96
CA ASP A 26 -24.54 -12.71 -7.33
C ASP A 26 -23.32 -13.09 -8.18
N ALA A 27 -23.55 -13.66 -9.35
CA ALA A 27 -22.53 -13.91 -10.36
C ALA A 27 -21.94 -12.59 -10.90
N SER A 28 -20.64 -12.59 -11.17
CA SER A 28 -19.99 -11.42 -11.78
C SER A 28 -20.35 -11.33 -13.27
N PRO A 29 -20.68 -10.14 -13.80
CA PRO A 29 -20.87 -9.95 -15.24
C PRO A 29 -19.63 -10.30 -16.08
N LEU A 30 -18.44 -10.33 -15.45
CA LEU A 30 -17.20 -10.70 -16.11
C LEU A 30 -17.05 -12.22 -16.29
N ALA A 31 -17.88 -13.04 -15.64
CA ALA A 31 -17.82 -14.49 -15.74
C ALA A 31 -18.12 -15.00 -17.17
N ASP A 32 -18.97 -14.28 -17.91
CA ASP A 32 -19.35 -14.62 -19.28
C ASP A 32 -18.34 -14.13 -20.33
N LEU A 33 -17.32 -13.37 -19.93
CA LEU A 33 -16.33 -12.83 -20.84
C LEU A 33 -15.37 -13.93 -21.31
N ILE A 34 -15.34 -14.18 -22.62
CA ILE A 34 -14.49 -15.22 -23.23
C ILE A 34 -13.02 -14.99 -22.86
N GLY A 35 -12.38 -16.01 -22.27
CA GLY A 35 -10.98 -15.96 -21.87
C GLY A 35 -10.69 -15.22 -20.56
N PHE A 36 -11.72 -14.68 -19.89
CA PHE A 36 -11.59 -14.13 -18.54
C PHE A 36 -11.79 -15.21 -17.49
N HIS A 37 -10.94 -15.21 -16.48
CA HIS A 37 -11.14 -15.96 -15.26
C HIS A 37 -10.56 -15.18 -14.08
N ALA A 38 -11.37 -14.90 -13.07
CA ALA A 38 -11.06 -13.93 -12.01
C ALA A 38 -9.69 -14.13 -11.34
N VAL A 39 -9.26 -15.39 -11.17
CA VAL A 39 -7.99 -15.73 -10.52
C VAL A 39 -6.75 -15.51 -11.40
N ILE A 40 -6.89 -15.45 -12.72
CA ILE A 40 -5.76 -15.40 -13.66
C ILE A 40 -5.76 -14.15 -14.54
N SER A 41 -6.93 -13.57 -14.80
CA SER A 41 -7.10 -12.49 -15.77
C SER A 41 -7.13 -11.11 -15.12
N LEU A 42 -7.28 -11.04 -13.79
CA LEU A 42 -7.16 -9.78 -13.07
C LEU A 42 -5.67 -9.45 -12.88
N PRO A 43 -5.22 -8.25 -13.30
CA PRO A 43 -3.86 -7.82 -13.02
C PRO A 43 -3.69 -7.62 -11.52
N ASN A 44 -2.45 -7.76 -11.05
CA ASN A 44 -2.08 -7.41 -9.69
C ASN A 44 -2.50 -5.96 -9.38
N ASP A 45 -2.99 -5.75 -8.17
CA ASP A 45 -3.51 -4.44 -7.76
C ASP A 45 -2.33 -3.55 -7.40
N LEU A 46 -1.94 -2.67 -8.33
CA LEU A 46 -0.80 -1.76 -8.14
C LEU A 46 -0.95 -0.89 -6.88
N MET A 47 -2.17 -0.54 -6.49
CA MET A 47 -2.42 0.23 -5.28
C MET A 47 -2.10 -0.61 -4.04
N HIS A 48 -2.67 -1.81 -3.94
CA HIS A 48 -2.51 -2.64 -2.74
C HIS A 48 -1.15 -3.34 -2.67
N ASP A 49 -0.66 -3.87 -3.79
CA ASP A 49 0.58 -4.64 -3.85
C ASP A 49 1.80 -3.71 -3.82
N PHE A 50 1.81 -2.67 -4.66
CA PHE A 50 2.98 -1.80 -4.79
C PHE A 50 2.92 -0.61 -3.82
N ASN A 51 1.88 0.23 -3.88
CA ASN A 51 1.84 1.46 -3.08
C ASN A 51 1.71 1.16 -1.57
N GLU A 52 0.73 0.32 -1.21
CA GLU A 52 0.46 -0.01 0.20
C GLU A 52 1.31 -1.16 0.74
N GLY A 53 1.75 -2.05 -0.14
CA GLY A 53 2.65 -3.15 0.17
C GLY A 53 4.11 -2.71 0.13
N VAL A 54 4.71 -2.74 -1.06
CA VAL A 54 6.16 -2.56 -1.26
C VAL A 54 6.66 -1.18 -0.83
N CYS A 55 6.10 -0.08 -1.35
CA CYS A 55 6.57 1.27 -1.05
C CYS A 55 6.52 1.57 0.45
N ARG A 56 5.41 1.21 1.11
CA ARG A 56 5.24 1.38 2.55
C ARG A 56 6.30 0.64 3.36
N GLN A 57 6.55 -0.63 3.01
CA GLN A 57 7.54 -1.46 3.71
C GLN A 57 8.96 -0.93 3.50
N LEU A 58 9.30 -0.55 2.27
CA LEU A 58 10.61 0.00 1.93
C LEU A 58 10.88 1.32 2.66
N LEU A 59 9.94 2.27 2.61
CA LEU A 59 10.04 3.54 3.34
C LEU A 59 10.23 3.32 4.86
N MET A 60 9.47 2.38 5.43
CA MET A 60 9.59 2.05 6.86
C MET A 60 10.95 1.45 7.19
N ALA A 61 11.45 0.53 6.36
CA ALA A 61 12.76 -0.08 6.55
C ALA A 61 13.89 0.95 6.47
N MET A 62 13.86 1.82 5.46
CA MET A 62 14.85 2.89 5.28
C MET A 62 14.86 3.85 6.47
N LEU A 63 13.69 4.34 6.92
CA LEU A 63 13.60 5.27 8.05
C LEU A 63 14.03 4.62 9.37
N LYS A 64 13.70 3.34 9.58
CA LYS A 64 14.16 2.58 10.76
C LYS A 64 15.67 2.42 10.75
N GLU A 65 16.24 2.00 9.62
CA GLU A 65 17.67 1.75 9.49
C GLU A 65 18.48 3.04 9.66
N ALA A 66 18.02 4.14 9.05
CA ALA A 66 18.62 5.46 9.25
C ALA A 66 18.59 5.90 10.73
N SER A 67 17.53 5.52 11.46
CA SER A 67 17.44 5.79 12.90
C SER A 67 18.36 4.90 13.73
N THR A 68 18.44 3.61 13.42
CA THR A 68 19.35 2.66 14.08
C THR A 68 20.81 3.08 13.92
N LYS A 69 21.19 3.51 12.71
CA LYS A 69 22.54 4.03 12.39
C LYS A 69 22.81 5.43 12.93
N ARG A 70 21.84 6.07 13.59
CA ARG A 70 21.92 7.46 14.09
C ARG A 70 22.23 8.50 13.01
N ILE A 71 21.92 8.17 11.77
CA ILE A 71 21.95 9.11 10.63
C ILE A 71 20.79 10.09 10.75
N LEU A 72 19.64 9.59 11.26
CA LEU A 72 18.42 10.36 11.44
C LEU A 72 17.80 10.14 12.82
N THR A 73 17.44 11.22 13.49
CA THR A 73 16.55 11.17 14.64
C THR A 73 15.08 11.20 14.21
N TYR A 74 14.21 10.68 15.07
CA TYR A 74 12.76 10.75 14.85
C TYR A 74 12.24 12.19 14.71
N SER A 75 12.84 13.13 15.46
CA SER A 75 12.44 14.54 15.42
C SER A 75 12.82 15.18 14.09
N GLU A 76 13.99 14.83 13.55
CA GLU A 76 14.45 15.33 12.25
C GLU A 76 13.59 14.80 11.09
N ILE A 77 13.16 13.53 11.14
CA ILE A 77 12.22 12.97 10.16
C ILE A 77 10.90 13.73 10.18
N GLU A 78 10.33 13.94 11.37
CA GLU A 78 9.07 14.67 11.55
C GLU A 78 9.20 16.12 11.07
N SER A 79 10.29 16.80 11.45
CA SER A 79 10.57 18.17 11.03
C SER A 79 10.69 18.31 9.52
N ARG A 80 11.46 17.45 8.84
CA ARG A 80 11.62 17.49 7.38
C ARG A 80 10.29 17.30 6.64
N LEU A 81 9.46 16.35 7.06
CA LEU A 81 8.16 16.10 6.43
C LEU A 81 7.17 17.28 6.62
N LEU A 82 7.29 17.99 7.74
CA LEU A 82 6.48 19.17 8.03
C LEU A 82 6.93 20.40 7.24
N SER A 83 8.24 20.62 7.15
CA SER A 83 8.85 21.79 6.49
C SER A 83 8.95 21.68 4.98
N PHE A 84 8.85 20.47 4.42
CA PHE A 84 8.92 20.28 2.97
C PHE A 84 7.78 21.02 2.26
N GLU A 85 8.13 21.84 1.27
CA GLU A 85 7.17 22.57 0.44
C GLU A 85 6.64 21.67 -0.67
N TYR A 86 5.37 21.30 -0.57
CA TYR A 86 4.69 20.49 -1.57
C TYR A 86 4.10 21.39 -2.66
N SER A 87 4.26 20.98 -3.92
CA SER A 87 3.66 21.67 -5.07
C SER A 87 2.14 21.71 -4.94
N ILE A 88 1.49 22.66 -5.63
CA ILE A 88 0.03 22.82 -5.63
C ILE A 88 -0.68 21.50 -6.00
N ASN A 89 -0.11 20.75 -6.95
CA ASN A 89 -0.64 19.46 -7.39
C ASN A 89 -0.52 18.34 -6.33
N ASP A 90 0.41 18.48 -5.39
CA ASP A 90 0.73 17.48 -4.38
C ASP A 90 0.01 17.72 -3.05
N LYS A 91 -0.58 18.91 -2.85
CA LYS A 91 -1.24 19.29 -1.59
C LYS A 91 -2.36 18.34 -1.18
N SER A 92 -3.14 17.86 -2.15
CA SER A 92 -4.25 16.92 -1.90
C SER A 92 -3.77 15.56 -1.40
N ASN A 93 -2.56 15.16 -1.78
CA ASN A 93 -1.96 13.88 -1.43
C ASN A 93 -0.79 14.02 -0.44
N LYS A 94 -0.69 15.16 0.26
CA LYS A 94 0.39 15.41 1.23
C LYS A 94 0.48 14.24 2.22
N PRO A 95 1.68 13.63 2.39
CA PRO A 95 1.83 12.51 3.31
C PRO A 95 1.55 12.96 4.76
N PRO A 96 0.90 12.11 5.57
CA PRO A 96 0.71 12.43 6.98
C PRO A 96 2.05 12.36 7.71
N VAL A 97 2.16 13.15 8.77
CA VAL A 97 3.38 13.26 9.57
C VAL A 97 3.76 11.91 10.17
N ILE A 98 4.99 11.45 9.90
CA ILE A 98 5.54 10.23 10.46
C ILE A 98 6.09 10.52 11.85
N ARG A 99 5.28 10.26 12.87
CA ARG A 99 5.67 10.37 14.27
C ARG A 99 6.46 9.16 14.74
N LYS A 100 7.26 9.33 15.80
CA LYS A 100 8.00 8.25 16.49
C LYS A 100 7.15 7.00 16.78
N LYS A 101 5.88 7.17 17.15
CA LYS A 101 4.95 6.05 17.41
C LYS A 101 4.69 5.18 16.18
N HIS A 102 4.67 5.76 14.97
CA HIS A 102 4.45 5.06 13.71
C HIS A 102 5.64 4.19 13.35
N LEU A 103 6.85 4.74 13.50
CA LEU A 103 8.11 4.05 13.24
C LEU A 103 8.34 2.89 14.22
N LYS A 104 8.07 3.10 15.52
CA LYS A 104 8.11 2.02 16.52
C LYS A 104 7.15 0.87 16.20
N LYS A 105 5.94 1.18 15.72
CA LYS A 105 4.94 0.17 15.33
C LYS A 105 5.20 -0.45 13.96
N GLY A 106 6.20 0.03 13.20
CA GLY A 106 6.47 -0.49 11.86
C GLY A 106 5.41 -0.15 10.82
N LYS A 107 4.57 0.86 11.05
CA LYS A 107 3.45 1.19 10.15
C LYS A 107 3.41 2.68 9.85
N ILE A 108 3.56 3.05 8.57
CA ILE A 108 3.28 4.39 8.07
C ILE A 108 1.76 4.47 7.84
N VAL A 109 1.11 5.47 8.43
CA VAL A 109 -0.31 5.75 8.22
C VAL A 109 -0.45 6.57 6.94
N GLY A 110 -1.57 6.43 6.22
CA GLY A 110 -1.87 7.22 5.03
C GLY A 110 -2.51 6.38 3.92
N THR A 111 -3.10 7.06 2.94
CA THR A 111 -3.65 6.43 1.73
C THR A 111 -2.53 5.97 0.80
N ALA A 112 -2.84 5.08 -0.15
CA ALA A 112 -1.88 4.66 -1.17
C ALA A 112 -1.26 5.84 -1.94
N SER A 113 -2.07 6.84 -2.33
CA SER A 113 -1.60 8.03 -3.04
C SER A 113 -0.64 8.86 -2.19
N GLN A 114 -0.90 9.00 -0.89
CA GLN A 114 0.00 9.68 0.04
C GLN A 114 1.34 8.93 0.19
N GLN A 115 1.30 7.61 0.22
CA GLN A 115 2.51 6.78 0.34
C GLN A 115 3.33 6.79 -0.95
N MET A 116 2.66 6.74 -2.10
CA MET A 116 3.31 6.88 -3.40
C MET A 116 3.97 8.26 -3.53
N LEU A 117 3.30 9.33 -3.11
CA LEU A 117 3.89 10.67 -3.14
C LEU A 117 5.13 10.75 -2.23
N LEU A 118 5.03 10.24 -0.99
CA LEU A 118 6.17 10.18 -0.09
C LEU A 118 7.32 9.39 -0.70
N PHE A 119 7.04 8.25 -1.32
CA PHE A 119 8.04 7.41 -1.97
C PHE A 119 8.77 8.15 -3.10
N LYS A 120 8.02 8.83 -3.97
CA LYS A 120 8.57 9.63 -5.07
C LYS A 120 9.43 10.79 -4.59
N LEU A 121 8.97 11.50 -3.54
CA LEU A 121 9.65 12.67 -3.00
C LEU A 121 10.72 12.30 -1.96
N PHE A 122 10.82 11.04 -1.55
CA PHE A 122 11.74 10.61 -0.50
C PHE A 122 13.19 11.05 -0.75
N PRO A 123 13.78 10.84 -1.94
CA PRO A 123 15.16 11.26 -2.20
C PRO A 123 15.35 12.78 -2.10
N ILE A 124 14.30 13.55 -2.40
CA ILE A 124 14.33 15.02 -2.38
C ILE A 124 14.14 15.54 -0.96
N ILE A 125 13.22 14.95 -0.18
CA ILE A 125 12.99 15.33 1.23
C ILE A 125 14.24 15.07 2.08
N PHE A 126 15.00 14.03 1.74
CA PHE A 126 16.15 13.56 2.50
C PHE A 126 17.48 13.70 1.74
N TYR A 127 17.54 14.61 0.76
CA TYR A 127 18.71 14.74 -0.14
C TYR A 127 20.01 14.98 0.62
N ASP A 128 19.97 15.81 1.67
CA ASP A 128 21.12 16.24 2.47
C ASP A 128 21.78 15.10 3.26
N ILE A 129 21.10 13.96 3.36
CA ILE A 129 21.55 12.79 4.09
C ILE A 129 22.39 11.89 3.21
N ILE A 130 22.11 11.89 1.90
CA ILE A 130 22.87 11.11 0.93
C ILE A 130 24.33 11.56 0.94
N ASP A 131 24.58 12.86 1.10
CA ASP A 131 25.93 13.44 1.21
C ASP A 131 26.65 13.07 2.52
N ARG A 132 25.96 12.44 3.49
CA ARG A 132 26.48 12.09 4.82
C ARG A 132 26.68 10.58 5.00
N LEU A 133 26.35 9.78 3.99
CA LEU A 133 26.55 8.32 3.93
C LEU A 133 27.93 7.98 3.38
#